data_AF-A0A822BBI0-F1
#
_entry.id   AF-A0A822BBI0-F1
#
_cell.length_a   1.000
_cell.length_b   1.000
_cell.length_c   1.000
_cell.angle_alpha   90.00
_cell.angle_beta   90.00
_cell.angle_gamma   90.00
#
_symmetry.space_group_name_H-M   'P 1'
#
loop_
_entity.id
_entity.type
_entity.pdbx_description
1 polymer ?
#
loop_
_entity_poly.entity_id
_entity_poly.type
_entity_poly.pdbx_seq_one_letter_code
_entity_poly.pdbx_strand_id
1 'polypeptide(L)' 'TVNHSLPNNNDLLSFEHLIDTKFIKYSGIGDAKDWLLQTMHQFKQCGLRRLEQLQAIPFLLIDTAYL' A
#
# COMPACT_ATOMS: atom_id res chain seq x y z
N THR A 1 -25.05 -2.20 -6.20
CA THR A 1 -24.04 -3.20 -6.58
C THR A 1 -22.68 -2.56 -6.53
N VAL A 2 -21.88 -2.87 -5.51
CA VAL A 2 -20.50 -2.37 -5.42
C VAL A 2 -19.69 -3.24 -6.38
N ASN A 3 -19.34 -2.70 -7.55
CA ASN A 3 -18.44 -3.38 -8.48
C ASN A 3 -17.07 -3.43 -7.82
N HIS A 4 -16.76 -4.57 -7.19
CA HIS A 4 -15.39 -4.93 -6.83
C HIS A 4 -14.64 -5.17 -8.13
N SER A 5 -14.16 -4.10 -8.76
CA SER A 5 -13.19 -4.17 -9.83
C SER A 5 -11.96 -4.87 -9.26
N LEU A 6 -11.73 -6.12 -9.65
CA LEU A 6 -10.47 -6.80 -9.32
C LEU A 6 -9.32 -5.88 -9.76
N PRO A 7 -8.32 -5.63 -8.89
CA PRO A 7 -7.19 -4.82 -9.29
C PRO A 7 -6.53 -5.45 -10.51
N ASN A 8 -6.37 -4.65 -11.57
CA ASN A 8 -5.63 -5.07 -12.75
C ASN A 8 -4.23 -5.53 -12.29
N ASN A 9 -3.83 -6.76 -12.62
CA ASN A 9 -2.61 -7.39 -12.11
C ASN A 9 -1.34 -6.51 -12.33
N ASN A 10 -1.36 -5.65 -13.35
CA ASN A 10 -0.28 -4.69 -13.62
C ASN A 10 -0.14 -3.58 -12.57
N ASP A 11 -1.25 -3.11 -11.98
CA ASP A 11 -1.21 -2.12 -10.90
C ASP A 11 -0.64 -2.77 -9.63
N LEU A 12 -1.02 -4.01 -9.35
CA LEU A 12 -0.59 -4.74 -8.15
C LEU A 12 0.92 -5.00 -8.19
N LEU A 13 1.45 -5.46 -9.33
CA LEU A 13 2.89 -5.61 -9.57
C LEU A 13 3.64 -4.28 -9.43
N SER A 14 3.05 -3.15 -9.86
CA SER A 14 3.64 -1.82 -9.70
C SER A 14 3.70 -1.38 -8.24
N PHE A 15 2.67 -1.73 -7.44
CA PHE A 15 2.64 -1.43 -6.02
C PHE A 15 3.57 -2.31 -5.20
N GLU A 16 3.67 -3.60 -5.52
CA GLU A 16 4.64 -4.48 -4.88
C GLU A 16 6.07 -3.98 -5.06
N HIS A 17 6.45 -3.66 -6.29
CA HIS A 17 7.78 -3.13 -6.57
C HIS A 17 8.03 -1.78 -5.88
N LEU A 18 7.00 -0.92 -5.78
CA LEU A 18 7.08 0.34 -5.05
C LEU A 18 7.32 0.10 -3.55
N ILE A 19 6.59 -0.84 -2.94
CA ILE A 19 6.74 -1.21 -1.53
C ILE A 19 8.14 -1.77 -1.28
N ASP A 20 8.60 -2.71 -2.10
CA ASP A 20 9.93 -3.30 -1.97
C ASP A 20 11.04 -2.23 -2.10
N THR A 21 10.82 -1.17 -2.90
CA THR A 21 11.80 -0.07 -3.07
C THR A 21 11.74 0.98 -1.96
N LYS A 22 10.55 1.38 -1.50
CA LYS A 22 10.34 2.52 -0.58
C LYS A 22 10.21 2.11 0.88
N PHE A 23 9.83 0.87 1.11
CA PHE A 23 9.44 0.31 2.40
C PHE A 23 10.17 -1.02 2.62
N ILE A 24 11.49 -1.03 2.39
CA ILE A 24 12.38 -2.22 2.45
C ILE A 24 12.16 -3.04 3.73
N LYS A 25 11.91 -2.39 4.86
CA LYS A 25 11.63 -3.05 6.16
C LYS A 25 10.44 -4.03 6.10
N TYR A 26 9.50 -3.82 5.19
CA TYR A 26 8.30 -4.63 5.01
C TYR A 26 8.35 -5.50 3.75
N SER A 27 9.47 -5.48 3.03
CA SER A 27 9.69 -6.35 1.87
C SER A 27 9.79 -7.80 2.32
N GLY A 28 9.01 -8.69 1.69
CA GLY A 28 9.00 -10.12 2.00
C GLY A 28 8.33 -10.52 3.33
N ILE A 29 7.84 -9.56 4.13
CA ILE A 29 7.06 -9.84 5.35
C ILE A 29 5.57 -9.88 4.94
N GLY A 30 5.04 -11.09 4.75
CA GLY A 30 3.71 -11.35 4.16
C GLY A 30 2.60 -10.42 4.64
N ASP A 31 2.31 -10.42 5.94
CA ASP A 31 1.19 -9.64 6.49
C ASP A 31 1.39 -8.12 6.40
N ALA A 32 2.64 -7.65 6.54
CA ALA A 32 2.94 -6.22 6.47
C ALA A 32 2.93 -5.71 5.02
N LYS A 33 3.41 -6.53 4.07
CA LYS A 33 3.34 -6.22 2.63
C LYS A 33 1.89 -6.20 2.15
N ASP A 34 1.09 -7.18 2.57
CA ASP A 34 -0.33 -7.25 2.24
C ASP A 34 -1.11 -6.06 2.79
N TRP A 35 -0.84 -5.66 4.04
CA TRP A 35 -1.44 -4.46 4.62
C TRP A 35 -1.05 -3.18 3.87
N LEU A 36 0.22 -3.03 3.49
CA LEU A 36 0.69 -1.87 2.72
C LEU A 36 0.03 -1.81 1.33
N LEU A 37 -0.13 -2.96 0.66
CA LEU A 37 -0.85 -3.04 -0.62
C LEU A 37 -2.30 -2.61 -0.48
N GLN A 38 -3.01 -3.10 0.54
CA GLN A 38 -4.40 -2.71 0.81
C GLN A 38 -4.52 -1.22 1.15
N THR A 39 -3.61 -0.69 1.97
CA THR A 39 -3.57 0.72 2.36
C THR A 39 -3.36 1.62 1.15
N MET A 40 -2.38 1.30 0.30
CA MET A 40 -2.11 2.00 -0.96
C MET A 40 -3.31 1.97 -1.91
N HIS A 41 -4.02 0.83 -1.96
CA HIS A 41 -5.24 0.70 -2.75
C HIS A 41 -6.36 1.61 -2.23
N GLN A 42 -6.59 1.64 -0.92
CA GLN A 42 -7.57 2.54 -0.30
C GLN A 42 -7.24 4.01 -0.58
N PHE A 43 -5.97 4.39 -0.51
CA PHE A 43 -5.57 5.75 -0.86
C PHE A 43 -5.87 6.11 -2.31
N LYS A 44 -5.66 5.18 -3.25
CA LYS A 44 -6.03 5.36 -4.66
C LYS A 44 -7.55 5.55 -4.81
N GLN A 45 -8.35 4.79 -4.07
CA GLN A 45 -9.82 4.92 -4.07
C GLN A 45 -10.29 6.26 -3.48
N CYS A 46 -9.58 6.79 -2.48
CA CYS A 46 -9.83 8.11 -1.90
C CYS A 46 -9.31 9.28 -2.76
N GLY A 47 -8.67 9.00 -3.91
CA GLY A 47 -8.18 10.03 -4.83
C GLY A 47 -6.91 10.75 -4.37
N LEU A 48 -6.19 10.22 -3.38
CA LEU A 48 -4.92 10.80 -2.93
C LEU A 48 -3.86 10.74 -4.04
N ARG A 49 -3.07 11.79 -4.17
CA ARG A 49 -1.94 11.84 -5.09
C ARG A 49 -0.82 10.95 -4.56
N ARG A 50 -0.07 10.31 -5.46
CA ARG A 50 1.02 9.37 -5.10
C ARG A 50 2.02 9.90 -4.06
N LEU A 51 2.32 11.20 -4.07
CA LEU A 51 3.19 11.81 -3.06
C LEU A 51 2.55 11.81 -1.67
N GLU A 52 1.27 12.18 -1.59
CA GLU A 52 0.49 12.20 -0.35
C GLU A 52 0.32 10.79 0.22
N GLN A 53 0.09 9.80 -0.65
CA GLN A 53 0.05 8.38 -0.28
C GLN A 53 1.34 7.96 0.43
N LEU A 54 2.49 8.25 -0.19
CA LEU A 54 3.80 7.90 0.36
C LEU A 54 4.12 8.65 1.66
N GLN A 55 3.68 9.90 1.79
CA GLN A 55 3.85 10.69 3.00
C GLN A 55 2.97 10.19 4.15
N ALA A 56 1.78 9.65 3.85
CA ALA A 56 0.85 9.14 4.85
C ALA A 56 1.31 7.82 5.50
N ILE A 57 2.01 6.96 4.74
CA ILE A 57 2.43 5.63 5.23
C ILE A 57 3.27 5.71 6.52
N PRO A 58 4.32 6.55 6.63
CA PRO A 58 5.05 6.72 7.89
C PRO A 58 4.16 7.09 9.07
N PHE A 59 3.15 7.95 8.91
CA PHE A 59 2.23 8.32 10.00
C PHE A 59 1.38 7.14 10.47
N LEU A 60 0.95 6.27 9.55
CA LEU A 60 0.22 5.05 9.92
C LEU A 60 1.11 4.02 10.62
N LEU A 61 2.43 4.14 10.50
CA LEU A 61 3.41 3.25 11.09
C LEU A 61 4.01 3.79 12.41
N ILE A 62 3.83 5.08 12.72
CA ILE A 62 4.43 5.76 13.89
C ILE A 62 3.81 5.29 15.21
N ASP A 63 2.53 4.91 15.23
CA ASP A 63 1.81 4.54 16.46
C ASP A 63 1.75 3.03 16.78
N THR A 64 2.60 2.20 16.15
CA THR A 64 2.71 0.74 16.37
C THR A 64 1.44 -0.09 16.08
N ALA A 65 1.42 -0.83 14.97
CA ALA A 65 0.46 -1.92 14.74
C ALA A 65 1.04 -3.19 14.06
N TYR A 66 2.32 -3.19 13.67
CA TYR A 66 2.97 -4.30 12.92
C TYR A 66 4.34 -4.71 13.51
N LEU A 67 4.44 -4.83 14.83
CA LEU A 67 5.54 -5.53 15.51
C LEU A 67 5.00 -6.76 16.23
#